data_AF-A0A9C8WLK8-F1
#
_entry.id   AF-A0A9C8WLK8-F1
#
_cell.length_a   1.000
_cell.length_b   1.000
_cell.length_c   1.000
_cell.angle_alpha   90.00
_cell.angle_beta   90.00
_cell.angle_gamma   90.00
#
_symmetry.space_group_name_H-M   'P 1'
#
loop_
_entity.id
_entity.type
_entity.pdbx_description
1 polymer ?
#
loop_
_entity_poly.entity_id
_entity_poly.type
_entity_poly.pdbx_seq_one_letter_code
_entity_poly.pdbx_strand_id
1 'polypeptide(L)'
;MNQLVECTPNFPEGRRPEVVAAIREAITSVEGVVILDQHSDQDHNRTVITYVGDPAAVEEAAFRGIAKAAELIDLNHHQGEHPRIGAADVVPFVPISGITMTECVEIARRLGRRVGEELGIPVYLYEEAATRPERANLENIRRGEYEVLKEEIGSNPARQPDFGPAKVGPAGATVIGARPPLIAFNVYLTTDEVRIASKIARAVRHSSGGLRYVKALGMFVDGRAQVSMNLTNYRKTPIARVVEFIRREAARYGVGIHHSELVGLVPQDALTDAAVWYTQLDQFEKDQVLEERLYAALRGGEAEIALPEHSFLDELASGAPTPGGGSASAHAGAMSAALVAMVARLTVRRKKYAAVKEDMWRIIEQAEALRAALTAAVEEDAAAFEQVMAAFKLPKGTPEEQEARAQAIEAATLEAAKVPLETARRVVDVLELAAEVAEKGNTNALTDAGTAAALAKAALSGASLNVRINLTSLRNEPSAGALMDELTSLEDRAAMLVERVRTAMQDRVGPALAQF
;
A
#
# COMPACT_ATOMS: atom_id res chain seq x y z
N MET A 1 9.46 -6.74 -6.79
CA MET A 1 9.08 -7.22 -5.44
C MET A 1 7.63 -7.66 -5.46
N ASN A 2 7.30 -8.88 -5.00
CA ASN A 2 5.91 -9.30 -4.87
C ASN A 2 5.22 -8.48 -3.76
N GLN A 3 3.95 -8.11 -4.00
CA GLN A 3 3.15 -7.37 -3.03
C GLN A 3 2.69 -8.33 -1.93
N LEU A 4 2.90 -7.97 -0.66
CA LEU A 4 2.51 -8.80 0.48
C LEU A 4 1.68 -7.97 1.45
N VAL A 5 0.49 -8.48 1.73
CA VAL A 5 -0.47 -7.91 2.69
C VAL A 5 -0.69 -8.91 3.81
N GLU A 6 -0.67 -8.44 5.04
CA GLU A 6 -1.15 -9.20 6.20
C GLU A 6 -2.62 -8.85 6.45
N CYS A 7 -3.42 -9.87 6.78
CA CYS A 7 -4.74 -9.69 7.34
C CYS A 7 -4.85 -10.41 8.69
N THR A 8 -5.42 -9.72 9.68
CA THR A 8 -5.60 -10.25 11.05
C THR A 8 -7.06 -10.21 11.50
N PRO A 9 -7.99 -10.94 10.85
CA PRO A 9 -9.39 -10.94 11.24
C PRO A 9 -9.62 -11.49 12.65
N ASN A 10 -10.64 -10.92 13.28
CA ASN A 10 -11.05 -11.20 14.66
C ASN A 10 -12.43 -11.85 14.65
N PHE A 11 -12.52 -13.07 15.18
CA PHE A 11 -13.76 -13.83 15.27
C PHE A 11 -14.11 -14.02 16.75
N PRO A 12 -15.33 -13.67 17.22
CA PRO A 12 -15.78 -13.91 18.59
C PRO A 12 -16.16 -15.39 18.75
N GLU A 13 -15.14 -16.23 18.69
CA GLU A 13 -15.21 -17.65 18.95
C GLU A 13 -13.85 -18.15 19.44
N GLY A 14 -13.78 -18.66 20.66
CA GLY A 14 -12.58 -19.25 21.25
C GLY A 14 -12.83 -20.59 21.94
N ARG A 15 -14.08 -21.10 21.93
CA ARG A 15 -14.51 -22.28 22.70
C ARG A 15 -14.93 -23.46 21.82
N ARG A 16 -15.33 -23.20 20.57
CA ARG A 16 -15.76 -24.18 19.56
C ARG A 16 -14.66 -24.33 18.50
N PRO A 17 -13.67 -25.22 18.72
CA PRO A 17 -12.54 -25.39 17.81
C PRO A 17 -12.95 -25.81 16.40
N GLU A 18 -14.07 -26.52 16.27
CA GLU A 18 -14.63 -26.92 14.98
C GLU A 18 -15.11 -25.72 14.14
N VAL A 19 -15.66 -24.69 14.78
CA VAL A 19 -16.07 -23.44 14.11
C VAL A 19 -14.84 -22.67 13.64
N VAL A 20 -13.83 -22.55 14.51
CA VAL A 20 -12.55 -21.90 14.16
C VAL A 20 -11.86 -22.62 13.02
N ALA A 21 -11.82 -23.95 13.05
CA ALA A 21 -11.23 -24.77 11.99
C ALA A 21 -11.94 -24.56 10.65
N ALA A 22 -13.28 -24.51 10.63
CA ALA A 22 -14.05 -24.27 9.40
C ALA A 22 -13.79 -22.87 8.82
N ILE A 23 -13.67 -21.84 9.66
CA ILE A 23 -13.30 -20.48 9.22
C ILE A 23 -11.88 -20.46 8.65
N ARG A 24 -10.92 -21.11 9.34
CA ARG A 24 -9.54 -21.24 8.87
C ARG A 24 -9.47 -21.97 7.53
N GLU A 25 -10.23 -23.06 7.37
CA GLU A 25 -10.30 -23.80 6.11
C GLU A 25 -10.83 -22.93 4.96
N ALA A 26 -11.88 -22.13 5.21
CA ALA A 26 -12.40 -21.19 4.23
C ALA A 26 -11.36 -20.15 3.80
N ILE A 27 -10.55 -19.63 4.74
CA ILE A 27 -9.42 -18.72 4.44
C ILE A 27 -8.36 -19.43 3.61
N THR A 28 -7.93 -20.63 4.01
CA THR A 28 -6.87 -21.39 3.31
C THR A 28 -7.32 -22.03 1.99
N SER A 29 -8.62 -22.03 1.69
CA SER A 29 -9.15 -22.48 0.40
C SER A 29 -8.78 -21.55 -0.77
N VAL A 30 -8.21 -20.38 -0.47
CA VAL A 30 -7.74 -19.40 -1.46
C VAL A 30 -6.26 -19.64 -1.71
N GLU A 31 -5.91 -19.88 -2.98
CA GLU A 31 -4.53 -20.06 -3.41
C GLU A 31 -3.71 -18.79 -3.14
N GLY A 32 -2.45 -18.96 -2.72
CA GLY A 32 -1.54 -17.85 -2.40
C GLY A 32 -1.69 -17.28 -0.98
N VAL A 33 -2.60 -17.80 -0.16
CA VAL A 33 -2.73 -17.41 1.25
C VAL A 33 -1.99 -18.37 2.18
N VAL A 34 -1.20 -17.81 3.09
CA VAL A 34 -0.43 -18.55 4.10
C VAL A 34 -0.84 -18.09 5.49
N ILE A 35 -1.36 -19.01 6.31
CA ILE A 35 -1.60 -18.75 7.73
C ILE A 35 -0.26 -18.67 8.46
N LEU A 36 -0.03 -17.57 9.16
CA LEU A 36 1.16 -17.36 9.98
C LEU A 36 0.92 -17.68 11.45
N ASP A 37 -0.27 -17.38 11.97
CA ASP A 37 -0.61 -17.59 13.38
C ASP A 37 -2.12 -17.77 13.58
N GLN A 38 -2.49 -18.47 14.65
CA GLN A 38 -3.85 -18.54 15.16
C GLN A 38 -3.78 -18.49 16.69
N HIS A 39 -4.39 -17.46 17.26
CA HIS A 39 -4.48 -17.29 18.71
C HIS A 39 -5.94 -17.31 19.15
N SER A 40 -6.30 -18.32 19.95
CA SER A 40 -7.65 -18.52 20.49
C SER A 40 -7.63 -18.39 22.01
N ASP A 41 -8.52 -17.57 22.54
CA ASP A 41 -8.67 -17.33 23.98
C ASP A 41 -10.10 -17.70 24.43
N GLN A 42 -10.20 -18.58 25.42
CA GLN A 42 -11.47 -19.12 25.91
C GLN A 42 -12.24 -18.15 26.81
N ASP A 43 -11.54 -17.29 27.56
CA ASP A 43 -12.14 -16.33 28.49
C ASP A 43 -12.69 -15.14 27.71
N HIS A 44 -11.88 -14.59 26.81
CA HIS A 44 -12.29 -13.59 25.84
C HIS A 44 -13.29 -14.12 24.80
N ASN A 45 -13.41 -15.44 24.66
CA ASN A 45 -14.16 -16.16 23.62
C ASN A 45 -13.91 -15.57 22.23
N ARG A 46 -12.63 -15.47 21.87
CA ARG A 46 -12.19 -14.81 20.64
C ARG A 46 -11.00 -15.54 20.03
N THR A 47 -11.00 -15.63 18.72
CA THR A 47 -9.87 -16.07 17.91
C THR A 47 -9.42 -14.96 16.98
N VAL A 48 -8.10 -14.78 16.90
CA VAL A 48 -7.44 -13.98 15.87
C VAL A 48 -6.70 -14.95 14.95
N ILE A 49 -6.95 -14.84 13.65
CA ILE A 49 -6.21 -15.58 12.63
C ILE A 49 -5.34 -14.58 11.90
N THR A 50 -4.04 -14.87 11.75
CA THR A 50 -3.09 -14.02 11.04
C THR A 50 -2.62 -14.73 9.80
N TYR A 51 -2.75 -14.10 8.64
CA TYR A 51 -2.30 -14.66 7.37
C TYR A 51 -1.77 -13.59 6.42
N VAL A 52 -0.99 -14.03 5.45
CA VAL A 52 -0.39 -13.19 4.42
C VAL A 52 -0.62 -13.77 3.03
N GLY A 53 -0.51 -12.91 2.02
CA GLY A 53 -0.56 -13.28 0.61
C GLY A 53 -0.54 -12.05 -0.29
N ASP A 54 -0.65 -12.28 -1.59
CA ASP A 54 -0.85 -11.20 -2.57
C ASP A 54 -2.21 -10.50 -2.34
N PRO A 55 -2.35 -9.21 -2.71
CA PRO A 55 -3.49 -8.38 -2.33
C PRO A 55 -4.86 -8.98 -2.67
N ALA A 56 -5.01 -9.54 -3.87
CA ALA A 56 -6.26 -10.13 -4.32
C ALA A 56 -6.60 -11.43 -3.57
N ALA A 57 -5.61 -12.26 -3.27
CA ALA A 57 -5.79 -13.51 -2.53
C ALA A 57 -6.21 -13.23 -1.08
N VAL A 58 -5.56 -12.26 -0.43
CA VAL A 58 -5.90 -11.84 0.94
C VAL A 58 -7.31 -11.23 0.99
N GLU A 59 -7.70 -10.42 0.00
CA GLU A 59 -9.06 -9.86 -0.11
C GLU A 59 -10.12 -10.97 -0.21
N GLU A 60 -9.92 -11.95 -1.08
CA GLU A 60 -10.83 -13.07 -1.27
C GLU A 60 -10.90 -13.97 -0.03
N ALA A 61 -9.76 -14.25 0.61
CA ALA A 61 -9.72 -15.05 1.83
C ALA A 61 -10.41 -14.36 3.01
N ALA A 62 -10.27 -13.04 3.13
CA ALA A 62 -11.01 -12.25 4.10
C ALA A 62 -12.51 -12.34 3.85
N PHE A 63 -12.98 -12.22 2.60
CA PHE A 63 -14.39 -12.38 2.26
C PHE A 63 -14.93 -13.76 2.64
N ARG A 64 -14.23 -14.84 2.27
CA ARG A 64 -14.63 -16.23 2.60
C ARG A 64 -14.64 -16.48 4.10
N GLY A 65 -13.66 -15.95 4.83
CA GLY A 65 -13.61 -16.03 6.29
C GLY A 65 -14.79 -15.33 6.95
N ILE A 66 -15.16 -14.12 6.48
CA ILE A 66 -16.33 -13.39 6.95
C ILE A 66 -17.62 -14.16 6.66
N ALA A 67 -17.79 -14.65 5.43
CA ALA A 67 -18.97 -15.42 5.02
C ALA A 67 -19.13 -16.68 5.88
N LYS A 68 -18.06 -17.46 6.06
CA LYS A 68 -18.08 -18.67 6.89
C LYS A 68 -18.38 -18.37 8.36
N ALA A 69 -17.80 -17.29 8.90
CA ALA A 69 -18.08 -16.87 10.26
C ALA A 69 -19.55 -16.46 10.45
N ALA A 70 -20.13 -15.74 9.49
CA ALA A 70 -21.53 -15.34 9.51
C ALA A 70 -22.52 -16.51 9.47
N GLU A 71 -22.13 -17.64 8.86
CA GLU A 71 -22.93 -18.88 8.86
C GLU A 71 -22.88 -19.62 10.21
N LEU A 72 -21.73 -19.59 10.91
CA LEU A 72 -21.46 -20.46 12.05
C LEU A 72 -21.58 -19.77 13.42
N ILE A 73 -21.50 -18.44 13.45
CA ILE A 73 -21.51 -17.65 14.68
C ILE A 73 -22.78 -16.80 14.76
N ASP A 74 -23.63 -17.11 15.72
CA ASP A 74 -24.80 -16.31 16.09
C ASP A 74 -24.50 -15.48 17.34
N LEU A 75 -24.42 -14.15 17.17
CA LEU A 75 -24.12 -13.25 18.28
C LEU A 75 -25.24 -13.14 19.31
N ASN A 76 -26.47 -13.56 19.01
CA ASN A 76 -27.55 -13.60 20.01
C ASN A 76 -27.25 -14.59 21.15
N HIS A 77 -26.38 -15.57 20.90
CA HIS A 77 -25.98 -16.58 21.87
C HIS A 77 -24.51 -16.46 22.30
N HIS A 78 -23.78 -15.49 21.75
CA HIS A 78 -22.36 -15.32 22.04
C HIS A 78 -22.13 -14.48 23.31
N GLN A 79 -21.33 -15.02 24.23
CA GLN A 79 -20.82 -14.31 25.41
C GLN A 79 -19.31 -14.50 25.54
N GLY A 80 -18.59 -13.43 25.87
CA GLY A 80 -17.15 -13.40 26.08
C GLY A 80 -16.74 -12.06 26.69
N GLU A 81 -15.58 -12.01 27.35
CA GLU A 81 -15.12 -10.78 28.01
C GLU A 81 -14.65 -9.69 27.03
N HIS A 82 -14.33 -10.07 25.78
CA HIS A 82 -13.86 -9.14 24.77
C HIS A 82 -15.01 -8.45 24.02
N PRO A 83 -15.03 -7.10 23.92
CA PRO A 83 -16.06 -6.37 23.18
C PRO A 83 -16.14 -6.79 21.72
N ARG A 84 -17.36 -7.01 21.23
CA ARG A 84 -17.63 -7.52 19.88
C ARG A 84 -18.90 -6.92 19.27
N ILE A 85 -18.92 -6.72 17.96
CA ILE A 85 -20.13 -6.32 17.21
C ILE A 85 -20.46 -7.23 16.02
N GLY A 86 -19.55 -8.13 15.62
CA GLY A 86 -19.71 -8.99 14.44
C GLY A 86 -19.14 -10.39 14.61
N ALA A 87 -19.73 -11.38 13.93
CA ALA A 87 -19.20 -12.73 13.76
C ALA A 87 -17.80 -12.72 13.12
N ALA A 88 -17.56 -11.76 12.22
CA ALA A 88 -16.23 -11.25 11.93
C ALA A 88 -16.19 -9.79 12.40
N ASP A 89 -15.55 -9.55 13.52
CA ASP A 89 -15.71 -8.31 14.28
C ASP A 89 -14.83 -7.20 13.70
N VAL A 90 -13.52 -7.45 13.56
CA VAL A 90 -12.56 -6.54 12.94
C VAL A 90 -11.67 -7.29 11.95
N VAL A 91 -11.55 -6.76 10.74
CA VAL A 91 -10.77 -7.30 9.63
C VAL A 91 -9.82 -6.22 9.10
N PRO A 92 -8.60 -6.13 9.65
CA PRO A 92 -7.60 -5.16 9.21
C PRO A 92 -6.71 -5.71 8.10
N PHE A 93 -6.27 -4.81 7.22
CA PHE A 93 -5.18 -5.02 6.27
C PHE A 93 -3.96 -4.23 6.71
N VAL A 94 -2.80 -4.87 6.68
CA VAL A 94 -1.53 -4.30 7.09
C VAL A 94 -0.53 -4.43 5.94
N PRO A 95 0.07 -3.33 5.45
CA PRO A 95 1.06 -3.41 4.39
C PRO A 95 2.36 -4.02 4.92
N ILE A 96 2.86 -5.07 4.26
CA ILE A 96 4.11 -5.75 4.65
C ILE A 96 5.24 -5.45 3.66
N SER A 97 5.04 -5.69 2.36
CA SER A 97 6.07 -5.50 1.33
C SER A 97 5.44 -5.13 0.00
N GLY A 98 6.07 -4.24 -0.78
CA GLY A 98 5.62 -3.91 -2.15
C GLY A 98 4.22 -3.28 -2.26
N ILE A 99 3.58 -2.92 -1.13
CA ILE A 99 2.23 -2.35 -1.10
C ILE A 99 2.16 -1.19 -0.11
N THR A 100 1.43 -0.15 -0.50
CA THR A 100 1.21 1.06 0.28
C THR A 100 0.00 0.95 1.21
N MET A 101 -0.05 1.84 2.20
CA MET A 101 -1.25 2.00 3.04
C MET A 101 -2.48 2.39 2.22
N THR A 102 -2.32 3.19 1.16
CA THR A 102 -3.44 3.61 0.30
C THR A 102 -4.04 2.42 -0.45
N GLU A 103 -3.21 1.53 -1.00
CA GLU A 103 -3.69 0.29 -1.63
C GLU A 103 -4.40 -0.62 -0.61
N CYS A 104 -3.91 -0.72 0.63
CA CYS A 104 -4.63 -1.45 1.69
C CYS A 104 -5.99 -0.84 2.03
N VAL A 105 -6.11 0.50 2.01
CA VAL A 105 -7.40 1.20 2.18
C VAL A 105 -8.36 0.88 1.03
N GLU A 106 -7.85 0.73 -0.19
CA GLU A 106 -8.65 0.34 -1.36
C GLU A 106 -9.18 -1.09 -1.22
N ILE A 107 -8.33 -2.04 -0.78
CA ILE A 107 -8.75 -3.41 -0.45
C ILE A 107 -9.87 -3.39 0.61
N ALA A 108 -9.68 -2.65 1.70
CA ALA A 108 -10.68 -2.52 2.77
C ALA A 108 -12.04 -2.00 2.26
N ARG A 109 -12.02 -1.05 1.32
CA ARG A 109 -13.23 -0.48 0.71
C ARG A 109 -13.92 -1.46 -0.24
N ARG A 110 -13.18 -2.15 -1.10
CA ARG A 110 -13.74 -3.15 -2.02
C ARG A 110 -14.35 -4.31 -1.25
N LEU A 111 -13.62 -4.86 -0.29
CA LEU A 111 -14.12 -5.91 0.59
C LEU A 111 -15.36 -5.43 1.35
N GLY A 112 -15.32 -4.24 1.94
CA GLY A 112 -16.45 -3.71 2.71
C GLY A 112 -17.72 -3.54 1.89
N ARG A 113 -17.59 -3.06 0.64
CA ARG A 113 -18.72 -3.00 -0.29
C ARG A 113 -19.28 -4.39 -0.57
N ARG A 114 -18.40 -5.33 -0.94
CA ARG A 114 -18.77 -6.70 -1.30
C ARG A 114 -19.45 -7.44 -0.15
N VAL A 115 -18.94 -7.32 1.07
CA VAL A 115 -19.56 -7.88 2.30
C VAL A 115 -20.94 -7.25 2.53
N GLY A 116 -21.07 -5.95 2.34
CA GLY A 116 -22.36 -5.25 2.49
C GLY A 116 -23.41 -5.67 1.47
N GLU A 117 -23.01 -5.85 0.21
CA GLU A 117 -23.89 -6.16 -0.91
C GLU A 117 -24.23 -7.66 -1.00
N GLU A 118 -23.24 -8.54 -0.90
CA GLU A 118 -23.42 -9.98 -1.11
C GLU A 118 -23.87 -10.72 0.17
N LEU A 119 -23.39 -10.30 1.35
CA LEU A 119 -23.71 -10.98 2.62
C LEU A 119 -24.81 -10.25 3.42
N GLY A 120 -25.18 -9.03 3.03
CA GLY A 120 -26.16 -8.22 3.75
C GLY A 120 -25.72 -7.84 5.16
N ILE A 121 -24.41 -7.78 5.41
CA ILE A 121 -23.83 -7.45 6.72
C ILE A 121 -23.51 -5.94 6.74
N PRO A 122 -23.93 -5.18 7.77
CA PRO A 122 -23.50 -3.79 7.91
C PRO A 122 -21.98 -3.69 8.10
N VAL A 123 -21.32 -2.82 7.33
CA VAL A 123 -19.87 -2.64 7.38
C VAL A 123 -19.50 -1.22 7.80
N TYR A 124 -18.51 -1.11 8.70
CA TYR A 124 -17.90 0.15 9.10
C TYR A 124 -16.43 0.19 8.72
N LEU A 125 -15.97 1.28 8.11
CA LEU A 125 -14.57 1.50 7.82
C LEU A 125 -13.86 2.21 9.00
N TYR A 126 -12.68 1.73 9.38
CA TYR A 126 -11.92 2.25 10.52
C TYR A 126 -10.44 2.52 10.21
N GLU A 127 -9.73 3.15 11.17
CA GLU A 127 -8.33 3.59 11.03
C GLU A 127 -8.10 4.39 9.74
N GLU A 128 -7.11 4.06 8.92
CA GLU A 128 -6.78 4.79 7.69
C GLU A 128 -7.88 4.68 6.62
N ALA A 129 -8.78 3.70 6.74
CA ALA A 129 -9.91 3.53 5.83
C ALA A 129 -11.15 4.33 6.26
N ALA A 130 -11.16 4.91 7.47
CA ALA A 130 -12.31 5.59 8.03
C ALA A 130 -12.83 6.72 7.14
N THR A 131 -14.13 6.69 6.83
CA THR A 131 -14.81 7.76 6.07
C THR A 131 -15.13 8.98 6.94
N ARG A 132 -15.20 8.77 8.26
CA ARG A 132 -15.55 9.76 9.27
C ARG A 132 -14.46 9.79 10.36
N PRO A 133 -13.99 10.98 10.81
CA PRO A 133 -12.90 11.08 11.78
C PRO A 133 -13.12 10.29 13.08
N GLU A 134 -14.35 10.24 13.57
CA GLU A 134 -14.75 9.52 14.78
C GLU A 134 -14.63 8.00 14.65
N ARG A 135 -14.66 7.45 13.42
CA ARG A 135 -14.52 6.02 13.13
C ARG A 135 -13.07 5.56 13.06
N ALA A 136 -12.11 6.49 13.08
CA ALA A 136 -10.70 6.11 13.14
C ALA A 136 -10.41 5.25 14.38
N ASN A 137 -11.01 5.58 15.54
CA ASN A 137 -10.90 4.75 16.73
C ASN A 137 -11.99 3.66 16.77
N LEU A 138 -11.56 2.40 16.68
CA LEU A 138 -12.39 1.20 16.80
C LEU A 138 -13.36 1.21 17.99
N GLU A 139 -12.93 1.71 19.16
CA GLU A 139 -13.74 1.75 20.39
C GLU A 139 -15.01 2.60 20.22
N ASN A 140 -14.97 3.62 19.37
CA ASN A 140 -16.15 4.43 19.07
C ASN A 140 -17.18 3.65 18.26
N ILE A 141 -16.73 2.79 17.35
CA ILE A 141 -17.60 1.94 16.53
C ILE A 141 -18.19 0.82 17.40
N ARG A 142 -17.37 0.16 18.22
CA ARG A 142 -17.79 -0.93 19.11
C ARG A 142 -18.54 -0.50 20.38
N ARG A 143 -18.78 0.81 20.57
CA ARG A 143 -19.41 1.31 21.80
C ARG A 143 -20.79 0.67 21.98
N GLY A 144 -21.00 0.03 23.13
CA GLY A 144 -22.25 -0.66 23.45
C GLY A 144 -22.40 -2.05 22.79
N GLU A 145 -21.36 -2.51 22.09
CA GLU A 145 -21.28 -3.87 21.52
C GLU A 145 -22.44 -4.22 20.56
N TYR A 146 -22.66 -5.52 20.33
CA TYR A 146 -23.68 -6.04 19.44
C TYR A 146 -25.09 -5.58 19.85
N GLU A 147 -25.39 -5.61 21.14
CA GLU A 147 -26.71 -5.38 21.70
C GLU A 147 -27.19 -3.94 21.43
N VAL A 148 -26.38 -2.94 21.77
CA VAL A 148 -26.73 -1.52 21.52
C VAL A 148 -26.70 -1.20 20.03
N LEU A 149 -25.76 -1.78 19.27
CA LEU A 149 -25.70 -1.54 17.83
C LEU A 149 -26.99 -2.01 17.13
N LYS A 150 -27.53 -3.16 17.53
CA LYS A 150 -28.77 -3.72 16.98
C LYS A 150 -29.97 -2.80 17.18
N GLU A 151 -30.02 -2.07 18.29
CA GLU A 151 -31.07 -1.09 18.59
C GLU A 151 -30.87 0.24 17.86
N GLU A 152 -29.64 0.76 17.81
CA GLU A 152 -29.35 2.10 17.31
C GLU A 152 -29.17 2.18 15.78
N ILE A 153 -28.71 1.13 15.10
CA ILE A 153 -28.26 1.21 13.69
C ILE A 153 -29.34 1.75 12.73
N GLY A 154 -30.61 1.44 12.98
CA GLY A 154 -31.73 1.83 12.12
C GLY A 154 -32.37 3.17 12.48
N SER A 155 -32.01 3.76 13.63
CA SER A 155 -32.67 4.95 14.19
C SER A 155 -31.70 6.11 14.45
N ASN A 156 -30.42 5.82 14.69
CA ASN A 156 -29.38 6.80 14.99
C ASN A 156 -28.51 7.08 13.74
N PRO A 157 -28.57 8.28 13.15
CA PRO A 157 -27.75 8.65 12.00
C PRO A 157 -26.23 8.55 12.23
N ALA A 158 -25.77 8.62 13.49
CA ALA A 158 -24.36 8.43 13.81
C ALA A 158 -23.90 6.98 13.58
N ARG A 159 -24.83 6.01 13.65
CA ARG A 159 -24.59 4.57 13.49
C ARG A 159 -24.81 4.07 12.08
N GLN A 160 -25.14 4.91 11.11
CA GLN A 160 -25.33 4.46 9.72
C GLN A 160 -24.06 3.78 9.18
N PRO A 161 -24.11 2.55 8.64
CA PRO A 161 -22.92 1.86 8.15
C PRO A 161 -22.34 2.54 6.90
N ASP A 162 -21.07 2.27 6.59
CA ASP A 162 -20.43 2.72 5.36
C ASP A 162 -20.92 1.93 4.14
N PHE A 163 -21.15 0.62 4.32
CA PHE A 163 -21.73 -0.27 3.32
C PHE A 163 -22.72 -1.25 3.96
N GLY A 164 -23.59 -1.84 3.14
CA GLY A 164 -24.59 -2.81 3.59
C GLY A 164 -25.81 -2.15 4.27
N PRO A 165 -26.75 -2.96 4.76
CA PRO A 165 -28.01 -2.46 5.29
C PRO A 165 -27.84 -1.79 6.66
N ALA A 166 -28.65 -0.78 6.96
CA ALA A 166 -28.75 -0.20 8.31
C ALA A 166 -29.58 -1.09 9.26
N LYS A 167 -29.29 -2.40 9.27
CA LYS A 167 -29.98 -3.43 10.07
C LYS A 167 -29.00 -4.54 10.43
N VAL A 168 -28.92 -4.85 11.73
CA VAL A 168 -28.04 -5.92 12.24
C VAL A 168 -28.80 -7.25 12.29
N GLY A 169 -28.20 -8.30 11.72
CA GLY A 169 -28.66 -9.69 11.83
C GLY A 169 -27.95 -10.48 12.94
N PRO A 170 -28.11 -11.81 12.98
CA PRO A 170 -27.38 -12.69 13.91
C PRO A 170 -25.86 -12.60 13.79
N ALA A 171 -25.35 -12.38 12.57
CA ALA A 171 -23.93 -12.22 12.29
C ALA A 171 -23.34 -10.86 12.75
N GLY A 172 -24.17 -9.92 13.21
CA GLY A 172 -23.68 -8.61 13.66
C GLY A 172 -23.33 -7.65 12.53
N ALA A 173 -22.29 -6.85 12.75
CA ALA A 173 -21.69 -5.92 11.80
C ALA A 173 -20.17 -6.12 11.77
N THR A 174 -19.54 -5.89 10.61
CA THR A 174 -18.09 -6.08 10.44
C THR A 174 -17.37 -4.75 10.33
N VAL A 175 -16.26 -4.59 11.04
CA VAL A 175 -15.37 -3.44 10.91
C VAL A 175 -14.18 -3.80 10.03
N ILE A 176 -13.97 -3.07 8.94
CA ILE A 176 -12.88 -3.34 7.99
C ILE A 176 -12.00 -2.12 7.87
N GLY A 177 -10.68 -2.29 7.81
CA GLY A 177 -9.82 -1.13 7.61
C GLY A 177 -8.39 -1.48 7.28
N ALA A 178 -7.58 -0.44 7.17
CA ALA A 178 -6.15 -0.56 6.95
C ALA A 178 -5.41 0.19 8.06
N ARG A 179 -4.34 -0.40 8.57
CA ARG A 179 -3.55 0.18 9.65
C ARG A 179 -2.10 -0.27 9.63
N PRO A 180 -1.18 0.46 10.29
CA PRO A 180 0.15 -0.06 10.55
C PRO A 180 0.12 -1.36 11.37
N PRO A 181 1.23 -2.13 11.39
CA PRO A 181 1.38 -3.25 12.30
C PRO A 181 1.12 -2.82 13.74
N LEU A 182 0.36 -3.63 14.46
CA LEU A 182 -0.01 -3.41 15.86
C LEU A 182 0.62 -4.51 16.68
N ILE A 183 1.25 -4.13 17.78
CA ILE A 183 1.91 -5.07 18.69
C ILE A 183 1.05 -5.18 19.94
N ALA A 184 0.47 -6.36 20.17
CA ALA A 184 -0.19 -6.68 21.41
C ALA A 184 0.88 -7.16 22.39
N PHE A 185 1.16 -6.33 23.40
CA PHE A 185 2.25 -6.54 24.35
C PHE A 185 1.65 -6.45 25.74
N ASN A 186 2.03 -7.33 26.66
CA ASN A 186 1.51 -7.34 28.01
C ASN A 186 2.68 -7.26 28.99
N VAL A 187 2.50 -6.56 30.11
CA VAL A 187 3.51 -6.45 31.17
C VAL A 187 2.91 -6.93 32.48
N TYR A 188 3.41 -8.04 33.00
CA TYR A 188 3.01 -8.57 34.29
C TYR A 188 3.80 -7.91 35.41
N LEU A 189 3.10 -7.54 36.48
CA LEU A 189 3.68 -6.91 37.65
C LEU A 189 4.02 -7.97 38.72
N THR A 190 4.87 -7.61 39.67
CA THR A 190 5.21 -8.47 40.82
C THR A 190 4.11 -8.50 41.91
N THR A 191 2.87 -8.16 41.55
CA THR A 191 1.71 -8.06 42.44
C THR A 191 0.48 -8.67 41.77
N ASP A 192 -0.51 -9.08 42.56
CA ASP A 192 -1.86 -9.48 42.16
C ASP A 192 -2.87 -8.32 42.20
N GLU A 193 -2.47 -7.14 42.67
CA GLU A 193 -3.34 -5.98 42.81
C GLU A 193 -3.66 -5.30 41.47
N VAL A 194 -4.79 -5.67 40.87
CA VAL A 194 -5.30 -5.07 39.62
C VAL A 194 -5.40 -3.55 39.68
N ARG A 195 -5.71 -2.97 40.84
CA ARG A 195 -5.80 -1.52 41.02
C ARG A 195 -4.50 -0.81 40.66
N ILE A 196 -3.35 -1.44 40.90
CA ILE A 196 -2.04 -0.91 40.54
C ILE A 196 -1.87 -0.96 39.02
N ALA A 197 -2.14 -2.11 38.40
CA ALA A 197 -2.10 -2.26 36.95
C ALA A 197 -3.05 -1.28 36.24
N SER A 198 -4.27 -1.06 36.74
CA SER A 198 -5.21 -0.10 36.16
C SER A 198 -4.72 1.35 36.24
N LYS A 199 -4.02 1.73 37.32
CA LYS A 199 -3.40 3.06 37.46
C LYS A 199 -2.26 3.23 36.44
N ILE A 200 -1.39 2.23 36.30
CA ILE A 200 -0.29 2.25 35.34
C ILE A 200 -0.83 2.26 33.89
N ALA A 201 -1.84 1.44 33.59
CA ALA A 201 -2.52 1.41 32.29
C ALA A 201 -3.11 2.79 31.94
N ARG A 202 -3.69 3.50 32.92
CA ARG A 202 -4.18 4.86 32.74
C ARG A 202 -3.04 5.86 32.52
N ALA A 203 -1.91 5.71 33.19
CA ALA A 203 -0.76 6.59 32.98
C ALA A 203 -0.13 6.40 31.59
N VAL A 204 -0.08 5.16 31.09
CA VAL A 204 0.61 4.84 29.83
C VAL A 204 -0.24 5.10 28.58
N ARG A 205 -1.57 4.91 28.64
CA ARG A 205 -2.43 4.99 27.44
C ARG A 205 -2.72 6.43 27.00
N HIS A 206 -2.83 6.61 25.69
CA HIS A 206 -3.13 7.90 25.06
C HIS A 206 -4.46 8.51 25.51
N SER A 207 -5.51 7.68 25.69
CA SER A 207 -6.86 8.18 26.00
C SER A 207 -6.96 8.93 27.33
N SER A 208 -5.96 8.82 28.20
CA SER A 208 -5.84 9.57 29.47
C SER A 208 -4.66 10.54 29.48
N GLY A 209 -4.10 10.88 28.33
CA GLY A 209 -2.98 11.82 28.18
C GLY A 209 -1.59 11.19 28.27
N GLY A 210 -1.49 9.85 28.28
CA GLY A 210 -0.23 9.12 28.28
C GLY A 210 0.46 9.09 26.91
N LEU A 211 1.20 8.02 26.65
CA LEU A 211 1.95 7.85 25.41
C LEU A 211 1.01 7.72 24.21
N ARG A 212 1.27 8.53 23.16
CA ARG A 212 0.55 8.41 21.89
C ARG A 212 0.79 7.02 21.30
N TYR A 213 -0.19 6.51 20.55
CA TYR A 213 -0.14 5.19 19.92
C TYR A 213 -0.10 4.00 20.90
N VAL A 214 -0.45 4.23 22.17
CA VAL A 214 -0.61 3.18 23.17
C VAL A 214 -2.04 3.17 23.68
N LYS A 215 -2.69 2.02 23.59
CA LYS A 215 -3.94 1.71 24.30
C LYS A 215 -3.59 0.71 25.39
N ALA A 216 -4.13 0.85 26.60
CA ALA A 216 -3.82 -0.06 27.69
C ALA A 216 -4.96 -0.22 28.69
N LEU A 217 -5.04 -1.42 29.26
CA LEU A 217 -5.95 -1.81 30.33
C LEU A 217 -5.20 -2.56 31.43
N GLY A 218 -5.66 -2.43 32.67
CA GLY A 218 -5.13 -3.20 33.80
C GLY A 218 -6.07 -4.36 34.10
N MET A 219 -5.55 -5.58 34.12
CA MET A 219 -6.34 -6.81 34.24
C MET A 219 -5.74 -7.78 35.28
N PHE A 220 -6.51 -8.78 35.68
CA PHE A 220 -6.06 -9.91 36.48
C PHE A 220 -5.96 -11.14 35.58
N VAL A 221 -4.75 -11.68 35.42
CA VAL A 221 -4.51 -12.85 34.55
C VAL A 221 -3.51 -13.76 35.26
N ASP A 222 -3.80 -15.05 35.32
CA ASP A 222 -2.94 -16.09 35.93
C ASP A 222 -2.42 -15.74 37.33
N GLY A 223 -3.31 -15.21 38.18
CA GLY A 223 -2.97 -14.89 39.57
C GLY A 223 -2.15 -13.60 39.74
N ARG A 224 -1.98 -12.80 38.68
CA ARG A 224 -1.16 -11.58 38.69
C ARG A 224 -1.86 -10.39 38.06
N ALA A 225 -1.46 -9.20 38.49
CA ALA A 225 -1.86 -7.96 37.86
C ALA A 225 -1.04 -7.72 36.58
N GLN A 226 -1.73 -7.43 35.48
CA GLN A 226 -1.14 -7.25 34.15
C GLN A 226 -1.54 -5.90 33.58
N VAL A 227 -0.58 -5.19 32.99
CA VAL A 227 -0.85 -4.05 32.10
C VAL A 227 -0.87 -4.59 30.67
N SER A 228 -2.07 -4.84 30.15
CA SER A 228 -2.26 -5.25 28.75
C SER A 228 -2.29 -4.02 27.85
N MET A 229 -1.61 -4.07 26.71
CA MET A 229 -1.54 -2.93 25.78
C MET A 229 -1.48 -3.31 24.31
N ASN A 230 -1.99 -2.40 23.49
CA ASN A 230 -1.81 -2.41 22.05
C ASN A 230 -0.98 -1.19 21.66
N LEU A 231 0.19 -1.44 21.07
CA LEU A 231 1.03 -0.43 20.45
C LEU A 231 0.57 -0.30 18.99
N THR A 232 -0.20 0.73 18.70
CA THR A 232 -0.79 0.94 17.36
C THR A 232 0.20 1.51 16.35
N ASN A 233 1.36 2.00 16.81
CA ASN A 233 2.47 2.40 15.96
C ASN A 233 3.80 2.37 16.74
N TYR A 234 4.48 1.22 16.70
CA TYR A 234 5.73 1.01 17.43
C TYR A 234 6.88 1.89 16.93
N ARG A 235 6.88 2.31 15.66
CA ARG A 235 7.90 3.19 15.08
C ARG A 235 7.84 4.61 15.66
N LYS A 236 6.68 5.04 16.15
CA LYS A 236 6.50 6.33 16.83
C LYS A 236 6.62 6.22 18.34
N THR A 237 6.13 5.13 18.92
CA THR A 237 6.26 4.84 20.35
C THR A 237 6.87 3.43 20.52
N PRO A 238 8.21 3.31 20.61
CA PRO A 238 8.90 2.01 20.64
C PRO A 238 8.63 1.20 21.91
N ILE A 239 8.70 -0.13 21.79
CA ILE A 239 8.47 -1.07 22.90
C ILE A 239 9.33 -0.71 24.12
N ALA A 240 10.64 -0.48 23.91
CA ALA A 240 11.57 -0.16 25.00
C ALA A 240 11.12 1.06 25.81
N ARG A 241 10.63 2.12 25.14
CA ARG A 241 10.12 3.33 25.81
C ARG A 241 8.89 3.04 26.67
N VAL A 242 7.97 2.21 26.17
CA VAL A 242 6.74 1.84 26.89
C VAL A 242 7.08 1.00 28.12
N VAL A 243 7.96 0.01 27.96
CA VAL A 243 8.42 -0.85 29.07
C VAL A 243 9.13 -0.03 30.15
N GLU A 244 10.03 0.89 29.76
CA GLU A 244 10.69 1.79 30.71
C GLU A 244 9.72 2.71 31.44
N PHE A 245 8.72 3.22 30.73
CA PHE A 245 7.67 4.04 31.35
C PHE A 245 6.90 3.25 32.41
N ILE A 246 6.50 2.02 32.09
CA ILE A 246 5.80 1.12 33.03
C ILE A 246 6.70 0.75 34.20
N ARG A 247 7.99 0.48 33.96
CA ARG A 247 8.94 0.17 35.02
C ARG A 247 9.03 1.31 36.04
N ARG A 248 9.08 2.56 35.56
CA ARG A 248 9.09 3.76 36.41
C ARG A 248 7.79 3.93 37.17
N GLU A 249 6.64 3.77 36.51
CA GLU A 249 5.33 3.91 37.16
C GLU A 249 5.07 2.79 38.19
N ALA A 250 5.48 1.56 37.91
CA ALA A 250 5.42 0.43 38.83
C ALA A 250 6.22 0.70 40.11
N ALA A 251 7.45 1.23 39.97
CA ALA A 251 8.32 1.53 41.10
C ALA A 251 7.69 2.54 42.09
N ARG A 252 6.81 3.44 41.63
CA ARG A 252 6.09 4.40 42.49
C ARG A 252 5.11 3.73 43.46
N TYR A 253 4.71 2.49 43.16
CA TYR A 253 3.84 1.68 44.01
C TYR A 253 4.61 0.58 44.75
N GLY A 254 5.96 0.58 44.71
CA GLY A 254 6.78 -0.45 45.33
C GLY A 254 6.71 -1.80 44.63
N VAL A 255 6.21 -1.85 43.38
CA VAL A 255 6.13 -3.07 42.58
C VAL A 255 7.08 -3.00 41.39
N GLY A 256 7.49 -4.16 40.88
CA GLY A 256 8.33 -4.28 39.71
C GLY A 256 7.58 -4.88 38.52
N ILE A 257 8.27 -4.93 37.38
CA ILE A 257 7.89 -5.79 36.27
C ILE A 257 8.39 -7.20 36.60
N HIS A 258 7.51 -8.19 36.56
CA HIS A 258 7.88 -9.60 36.67
C HIS A 258 8.39 -10.12 35.32
N HIS A 259 7.59 -9.98 34.28
CA HIS A 259 7.93 -10.35 32.90
C HIS A 259 6.99 -9.64 31.93
N SER A 260 7.30 -9.74 30.64
CA SER A 260 6.43 -9.28 29.57
C SER A 260 6.05 -10.45 28.67
N GLU A 261 4.93 -10.31 27.98
CA GLU A 261 4.38 -11.29 27.06
C GLU A 261 4.03 -10.60 25.74
N LEU A 262 4.33 -11.26 24.62
CA LEU A 262 3.87 -10.86 23.29
C LEU A 262 2.68 -11.75 22.92
N VAL A 263 1.58 -11.13 22.49
CA VAL A 263 0.42 -11.86 21.97
C VAL A 263 0.46 -11.82 20.44
N GLY A 264 0.61 -13.00 19.83
CA GLY A 264 0.75 -13.16 18.38
C GLY A 264 2.14 -12.80 17.87
N LEU A 265 2.20 -12.19 16.69
CA LEU A 265 3.44 -11.88 16.00
C LEU A 265 3.91 -10.44 16.25
N VAL A 266 5.22 -10.22 16.07
CA VAL A 266 5.84 -8.90 16.18
C VAL A 266 6.73 -8.62 14.97
N PRO A 267 6.71 -7.40 14.41
CA PRO A 267 7.69 -7.01 13.41
C PRO A 267 9.11 -7.05 13.99
N GLN A 268 10.05 -7.70 13.28
CA GLN A 268 11.45 -7.80 13.69
C GLN A 268 12.05 -6.43 14.06
N ASP A 269 11.78 -5.43 13.22
CA ASP A 269 12.10 -4.01 13.43
C ASP A 269 11.84 -3.53 14.87
N ALA A 270 10.72 -3.92 15.48
CA ALA A 270 10.33 -3.46 16.80
C ALA A 270 11.23 -4.02 17.92
N LEU A 271 11.71 -5.26 17.75
CA LEU A 271 12.64 -5.89 18.68
C LEU A 271 14.06 -5.39 18.46
N THR A 272 14.48 -5.21 17.20
CA THR A 272 15.77 -4.62 16.86
C THR A 272 15.90 -3.20 17.42
N ASP A 273 14.88 -2.35 17.25
CA ASP A 273 14.84 -1.00 17.83
C ASP A 273 14.98 -1.03 19.36
N ALA A 274 14.35 -2.01 20.02
CA ALA A 274 14.48 -2.18 21.46
C ALA A 274 15.88 -2.65 21.85
N ALA A 275 16.48 -3.59 21.11
CA ALA A 275 17.83 -4.06 21.34
C ALA A 275 18.83 -2.89 21.22
N VAL A 276 18.80 -2.15 20.12
CA VAL A 276 19.64 -0.96 19.89
C VAL A 276 19.47 0.07 21.01
N TRP A 277 18.23 0.30 21.47
CA TRP A 277 17.97 1.18 22.60
C TRP A 277 18.67 0.71 23.89
N TYR A 278 18.66 -0.58 24.21
CA TYR A 278 19.28 -1.06 25.46
C TYR A 278 20.79 -1.22 25.35
N THR A 279 21.31 -1.58 24.18
CA THR A 279 22.74 -1.81 23.96
C THR A 279 23.51 -0.55 23.56
N GLN A 280 22.80 0.51 23.14
CA GLN A 280 23.40 1.79 22.72
C GLN A 280 24.39 1.61 21.57
N LEU A 281 24.10 0.70 20.63
CA LEU A 281 24.94 0.47 19.45
C LEU A 281 24.97 1.73 18.58
N ASP A 282 26.15 2.31 18.43
CA ASP A 282 26.39 3.45 17.54
C ASP A 282 26.52 2.96 16.09
N GLN A 283 26.00 3.76 15.15
CA GLN A 283 26.02 3.47 13.70
C GLN A 283 25.46 2.10 13.30
N PHE A 284 24.55 1.54 14.09
CA PHE A 284 23.90 0.27 13.75
C PHE A 284 22.99 0.43 12.52
N GLU A 285 23.21 -0.42 11.53
CA GLU A 285 22.36 -0.57 10.35
C GLU A 285 21.59 -1.89 10.42
N LYS A 286 20.32 -1.89 9.98
CA LYS A 286 19.43 -3.05 10.15
C LYS A 286 19.89 -4.28 9.38
N ASP A 287 20.58 -4.09 8.27
CA ASP A 287 21.16 -5.16 7.46
C ASP A 287 22.37 -5.82 8.13
N GLN A 288 22.88 -5.28 9.25
CA GLN A 288 23.85 -5.97 10.09
C GLN A 288 23.22 -7.13 10.88
N VAL A 289 21.88 -7.24 10.92
CA VAL A 289 21.20 -8.46 11.39
C VAL A 289 21.39 -9.56 10.33
N LEU A 290 22.04 -10.66 10.73
CA LEU A 290 22.42 -11.76 9.82
C LEU A 290 21.23 -12.27 9.01
N GLU A 291 20.08 -12.48 9.68
CA GLU A 291 18.86 -12.99 9.07
C GLU A 291 18.33 -12.05 7.99
N GLU A 292 18.44 -10.73 8.14
CA GLU A 292 17.99 -9.77 7.11
C GLU A 292 18.80 -9.96 5.81
N ARG A 293 20.13 -10.06 5.91
CA ARG A 293 20.99 -10.33 4.76
C ARG A 293 20.77 -11.74 4.19
N LEU A 294 20.56 -12.73 5.06
CA LEU A 294 20.29 -14.10 4.63
C LEU A 294 18.98 -14.19 3.84
N TYR A 295 17.90 -13.57 4.32
CA TYR A 295 16.63 -13.54 3.61
C TYR A 295 16.70 -12.74 2.31
N ALA A 296 17.45 -11.64 2.27
CA ALA A 296 17.69 -10.90 1.05
C ALA A 296 18.40 -11.78 -0.01
N ALA A 297 19.46 -12.49 0.39
CA ALA A 297 20.20 -13.41 -0.47
C ALA A 297 19.34 -14.59 -0.96
N LEU A 298 18.55 -15.21 -0.08
CA LEU A 298 17.73 -16.37 -0.43
C LEU A 298 16.53 -16.04 -1.34
N ARG A 299 16.08 -14.78 -1.40
CA ARG A 299 14.96 -14.33 -2.25
C ARG A 299 15.32 -14.18 -3.74
N GLY A 300 16.52 -14.59 -4.16
CA GLY A 300 16.90 -14.68 -5.57
C GLY A 300 17.78 -13.53 -6.09
N GLY A 301 18.37 -12.73 -5.21
CA GLY A 301 19.58 -12.01 -5.56
C GLY A 301 20.77 -12.91 -5.27
N GLU A 302 21.75 -13.01 -6.16
CA GLU A 302 23.10 -13.24 -5.67
C GLU A 302 23.30 -12.28 -4.50
N ALA A 303 23.82 -12.77 -3.37
CA ALA A 303 24.40 -11.88 -2.38
C ALA A 303 25.67 -11.27 -3.01
N GLU A 304 25.50 -10.47 -4.07
CA GLU A 304 26.41 -9.38 -4.30
C GLU A 304 26.39 -8.60 -2.99
N ILE A 305 27.56 -8.56 -2.36
CA ILE A 305 27.90 -7.50 -1.41
C ILE A 305 27.27 -6.24 -2.01
N ALA A 306 26.32 -5.62 -1.32
CA ALA A 306 25.71 -4.38 -1.77
C ALA A 306 26.82 -3.33 -1.88
N LEU A 307 27.49 -3.32 -3.03
CA LEU A 307 28.00 -2.13 -3.64
C LEU A 307 26.78 -1.23 -3.80
N PRO A 308 26.89 0.06 -3.50
CA PRO A 308 25.75 0.97 -3.52
C PRO A 308 24.99 0.76 -4.83
N GLU A 309 23.67 0.54 -4.76
CA GLU A 309 22.80 0.47 -5.94
C GLU A 309 23.25 1.60 -6.88
N HIS A 310 23.79 1.25 -8.04
CA HIS A 310 23.99 2.25 -9.08
C HIS A 310 22.59 2.72 -9.43
N SER A 311 22.30 3.98 -9.10
CA SER A 311 21.01 4.55 -9.46
C SER A 311 20.86 4.48 -10.98
N PHE A 312 19.63 4.49 -11.50
CA PHE A 312 19.40 4.63 -12.95
C PHE A 312 20.26 5.76 -13.57
N LEU A 313 20.52 6.81 -12.81
CA LEU A 313 21.39 7.92 -13.23
C LEU A 313 22.88 7.52 -13.32
N ASP A 314 23.37 6.66 -12.46
CA ASP A 314 24.74 6.13 -12.52
C ASP A 314 24.91 5.18 -13.72
N GLU A 315 23.91 4.34 -14.00
CA GLU A 315 23.90 3.48 -15.18
C GLU A 315 23.81 4.30 -16.47
N LEU A 316 22.93 5.30 -16.52
CA LEU A 316 22.78 6.22 -17.65
C LEU A 316 24.04 7.07 -17.89
N ALA A 317 24.77 7.40 -16.82
CA ALA A 317 26.04 8.11 -16.90
C ALA A 317 27.23 7.21 -17.26
N SER A 318 27.02 5.90 -17.33
CA SER A 318 28.08 4.94 -17.63
C SER A 318 28.53 5.03 -19.10
N GLY A 319 29.67 4.41 -19.41
CA GLY A 319 30.13 4.24 -20.80
C GLY A 319 29.39 3.12 -21.57
N ALA A 320 28.37 2.50 -20.97
CA ALA A 320 27.59 1.47 -21.61
C ALA A 320 26.61 2.08 -22.65
N PRO A 321 26.28 1.35 -23.72
CA PRO A 321 25.35 1.83 -24.73
C PRO A 321 23.88 1.89 -24.26
N THR A 322 23.54 1.19 -23.18
CA THR A 322 22.22 1.17 -22.53
C THR A 322 22.41 1.17 -21.01
N PRO A 323 21.54 1.83 -20.22
CA PRO A 323 20.39 2.64 -20.64
C PRO A 323 20.81 3.92 -21.37
N GLY A 324 19.99 4.37 -22.32
CA GLY A 324 20.31 5.48 -23.23
C GLY A 324 19.24 6.58 -23.26
N GLY A 325 19.20 7.35 -24.35
CA GLY A 325 18.25 8.46 -24.51
C GLY A 325 16.78 8.03 -24.55
N GLY A 326 16.46 6.87 -25.13
CA GLY A 326 15.12 6.28 -25.10
C GLY A 326 14.70 5.90 -23.69
N SER A 327 15.55 5.15 -22.98
CA SER A 327 15.39 4.82 -21.56
C SER A 327 15.18 6.06 -20.67
N ALA A 328 15.98 7.12 -20.87
CA ALA A 328 15.82 8.38 -20.14
C ALA A 328 14.49 9.09 -20.43
N SER A 329 14.01 9.00 -21.68
CA SER A 329 12.72 9.55 -22.09
C SER A 329 11.55 8.82 -21.43
N ALA A 330 11.59 7.48 -21.41
CA ALA A 330 10.61 6.65 -20.71
C ALA A 330 10.60 6.95 -19.20
N HIS A 331 11.79 7.04 -18.57
CA HIS A 331 11.92 7.37 -17.16
C HIS A 331 11.36 8.76 -16.82
N ALA A 332 11.66 9.78 -17.63
CA ALA A 332 11.09 11.12 -17.47
C ALA A 332 9.55 11.12 -17.61
N GLY A 333 9.01 10.30 -18.52
CA GLY A 333 7.57 10.07 -18.65
C GLY A 333 6.96 9.44 -17.39
N ALA A 334 7.63 8.43 -16.82
CA ALA A 334 7.20 7.79 -15.58
C ALA A 334 7.19 8.77 -14.39
N MET A 335 8.21 9.63 -14.29
CA MET A 335 8.25 10.71 -13.29
C MET A 335 7.08 11.69 -13.47
N SER A 336 6.76 12.05 -14.71
CA SER A 336 5.59 12.90 -15.02
C SER A 336 4.29 12.25 -14.54
N ALA A 337 4.06 10.97 -14.86
CA ALA A 337 2.88 10.22 -14.42
C ALA A 337 2.79 10.14 -12.88
N ALA A 338 3.92 9.97 -12.20
CA ALA A 338 3.98 9.95 -10.74
C ALA A 338 3.54 11.30 -10.12
N LEU A 339 3.96 12.42 -10.71
CA LEU A 339 3.54 13.76 -10.27
C LEU A 339 2.03 13.96 -10.49
N VAL A 340 1.48 13.55 -11.63
CA VAL A 340 0.03 13.58 -11.89
C VAL A 340 -0.74 12.79 -10.82
N ALA A 341 -0.33 11.56 -10.53
CA ALA A 341 -0.95 10.73 -9.50
C ALA A 341 -0.85 11.36 -8.10
N MET A 342 0.30 11.97 -7.77
CA MET A 342 0.49 12.70 -6.51
C MET A 342 -0.48 13.88 -6.39
N VAL A 343 -0.60 14.73 -7.42
CA VAL A 343 -1.51 15.89 -7.42
C VAL A 343 -2.95 15.42 -7.24
N ALA A 344 -3.38 14.38 -7.96
CA ALA A 344 -4.71 13.83 -7.83
C ALA A 344 -4.98 13.27 -6.42
N ARG A 345 -4.05 12.51 -5.83
CA ARG A 345 -4.14 12.01 -4.45
C ARG A 345 -4.24 13.13 -3.42
N LEU A 346 -3.43 14.17 -3.56
CA LEU A 346 -3.48 15.35 -2.67
C LEU A 346 -4.83 16.07 -2.79
N THR A 347 -5.43 16.04 -3.98
CA THR A 347 -6.75 16.64 -4.25
C THR A 347 -7.86 15.86 -3.55
N VAL A 348 -7.90 14.52 -3.69
CA VAL A 348 -8.93 13.66 -3.08
C VAL A 348 -8.98 13.79 -1.55
N ARG A 349 -7.83 14.01 -0.90
CA ARG A 349 -7.73 14.16 0.56
C ARG A 349 -8.38 15.44 1.11
N ARG A 350 -8.70 16.42 0.25
CA ARG A 350 -9.17 17.74 0.67
C ARG A 350 -10.69 17.89 0.47
N LYS A 351 -11.41 18.22 1.54
CA LYS A 351 -12.88 18.42 1.49
C LYS A 351 -13.33 19.47 0.47
N LYS A 352 -12.53 20.52 0.25
CA LYS A 352 -12.80 21.60 -0.74
C LYS A 352 -12.98 21.07 -2.17
N TYR A 353 -12.38 19.94 -2.52
CA TYR A 353 -12.39 19.38 -3.87
C TYR A 353 -13.37 18.19 -4.01
N ALA A 354 -14.41 18.13 -3.18
CA ALA A 354 -15.38 17.03 -3.20
C ALA A 354 -16.03 16.80 -4.59
N ALA A 355 -16.31 17.88 -5.33
CA ALA A 355 -16.97 17.82 -6.63
C ALA A 355 -16.13 17.16 -7.74
N VAL A 356 -14.80 17.10 -7.59
CA VAL A 356 -13.89 16.52 -8.57
C VAL A 356 -13.28 15.21 -8.10
N LYS A 357 -13.77 14.63 -6.99
CA LYS A 357 -13.18 13.41 -6.42
C LYS A 357 -13.23 12.22 -7.37
N GLU A 358 -14.33 12.03 -8.08
CA GLU A 358 -14.49 10.93 -9.04
C GLU A 358 -13.52 11.09 -10.21
N ASP A 359 -13.41 12.30 -10.78
CA ASP A 359 -12.41 12.64 -11.79
C ASP A 359 -10.99 12.34 -11.29
N MET A 360 -10.65 12.75 -10.07
CA MET A 360 -9.30 12.54 -9.52
C MET A 360 -9.01 11.06 -9.27
N TRP A 361 -10.00 10.24 -8.89
CA TRP A 361 -9.81 8.79 -8.76
C TRP A 361 -9.53 8.12 -10.11
N ARG A 362 -10.30 8.47 -11.15
CA ARG A 362 -10.03 8.02 -12.53
C ARG A 362 -8.60 8.41 -12.95
N ILE A 363 -8.20 9.65 -12.70
CA ILE A 363 -6.86 10.13 -13.04
C ILE A 363 -5.77 9.36 -12.28
N ILE A 364 -5.99 9.02 -11.00
CA ILE A 364 -5.03 8.21 -10.23
C ILE A 364 -4.84 6.84 -10.88
N GLU A 365 -5.93 6.14 -11.21
CA GLU A 365 -5.87 4.82 -11.84
C GLU A 365 -5.13 4.87 -13.18
N GLN A 366 -5.47 5.85 -14.04
CA GLN A 366 -4.84 6.02 -15.35
C GLN A 366 -3.36 6.41 -15.23
N ALA A 367 -3.02 7.34 -14.32
CA ALA A 367 -1.65 7.78 -14.11
C ALA A 367 -0.76 6.67 -13.52
N GLU A 368 -1.29 5.82 -12.64
CA GLU A 368 -0.57 4.66 -12.10
C GLU A 368 -0.31 3.59 -13.18
N ALA A 369 -1.31 3.31 -14.02
CA ALA A 369 -1.15 2.41 -15.17
C ALA A 369 -0.08 2.94 -16.15
N LEU A 370 -0.13 4.23 -16.49
CA LEU A 370 0.86 4.88 -17.35
C LEU A 370 2.25 4.91 -16.71
N ARG A 371 2.35 5.15 -15.39
CA ARG A 371 3.64 5.11 -14.67
C ARG A 371 4.26 3.72 -14.76
N ALA A 372 3.47 2.66 -14.51
CA ALA A 372 3.96 1.30 -14.61
C ALA A 372 4.42 0.97 -16.04
N ALA A 373 3.63 1.31 -17.05
CA ALA A 373 3.96 1.08 -18.46
C ALA A 373 5.21 1.86 -18.90
N LEU A 374 5.39 3.11 -18.46
CA LEU A 374 6.57 3.92 -18.78
C LEU A 374 7.81 3.48 -18.00
N THR A 375 7.65 2.91 -16.81
CA THR A 375 8.75 2.31 -16.05
C THR A 375 9.26 1.05 -16.77
N ALA A 376 8.34 0.18 -17.22
CA ALA A 376 8.68 -1.00 -18.02
C ALA A 376 9.34 -0.62 -19.35
N ALA A 377 8.90 0.49 -19.97
CA ALA A 377 9.47 0.97 -21.23
C ALA A 377 10.98 1.32 -21.16
N VAL A 378 11.53 1.56 -19.96
CA VAL A 378 12.98 1.74 -19.77
C VAL A 378 13.75 0.47 -20.16
N GLU A 379 13.26 -0.68 -19.71
CA GLU A 379 13.84 -1.99 -20.02
C GLU A 379 13.50 -2.42 -21.45
N GLU A 380 12.28 -2.12 -21.93
CA GLU A 380 11.88 -2.41 -23.32
C GLU A 380 12.79 -1.70 -24.34
N ASP A 381 13.19 -0.45 -24.08
CA ASP A 381 14.11 0.32 -24.92
C ASP A 381 15.52 -0.30 -24.95
N ALA A 382 16.04 -0.68 -23.77
CA ALA A 382 17.32 -1.38 -23.67
C ALA A 382 17.30 -2.72 -24.43
N ALA A 383 16.24 -3.50 -24.26
CA ALA A 383 16.07 -4.77 -24.96
C ALA A 383 15.95 -4.60 -26.49
N ALA A 384 15.23 -3.58 -26.96
CA ALA A 384 15.12 -3.29 -28.39
C ALA A 384 16.48 -2.91 -29.00
N PHE A 385 17.29 -2.12 -28.28
CA PHE A 385 18.65 -1.81 -28.70
C PHE A 385 19.53 -3.07 -28.80
N GLU A 386 19.46 -3.96 -27.82
CA GLU A 386 20.20 -5.22 -27.84
C GLU A 386 19.82 -6.11 -29.03
N GLN A 387 18.53 -6.16 -29.40
CA GLN A 387 18.07 -6.90 -30.57
C GLN A 387 18.67 -6.36 -31.87
N VAL A 388 18.72 -5.03 -32.03
CA VAL A 388 19.38 -4.38 -33.17
C VAL A 388 20.87 -4.77 -33.20
N MET A 389 21.55 -4.71 -32.05
CA MET A 389 22.96 -5.09 -31.95
C MET A 389 23.20 -6.58 -32.24
N ALA A 390 22.28 -7.46 -31.85
CA ALA A 390 22.32 -8.88 -32.17
C ALA A 390 22.16 -9.11 -33.69
N ALA A 391 21.24 -8.41 -34.34
CA ALA A 391 21.08 -8.47 -35.80
C ALA A 391 22.35 -8.02 -36.54
N PHE A 392 23.04 -6.99 -36.05
CA PHE A 392 24.32 -6.56 -36.63
C PHE A 392 25.44 -7.60 -36.53
N LYS A 393 25.39 -8.50 -35.53
CA LYS A 393 26.38 -9.57 -35.30
C LYS A 393 26.15 -10.83 -36.16
N LEU A 394 25.05 -10.92 -36.92
CA LEU A 394 24.78 -12.07 -37.79
C LEU A 394 25.89 -12.26 -38.85
N PRO A 395 26.11 -13.51 -39.33
CA PRO A 395 27.07 -13.82 -40.38
C PRO A 395 26.82 -13.01 -41.67
N LYS A 396 27.89 -12.83 -42.47
CA LYS A 396 27.87 -12.04 -43.72
C LYS A 396 28.81 -12.60 -44.80
N GLY A 397 29.16 -13.87 -44.70
CA GLY A 397 30.14 -14.55 -45.54
C GLY A 397 29.58 -14.97 -46.90
N THR A 398 28.28 -15.27 -46.98
CA THR A 398 27.60 -15.63 -48.26
C THR A 398 26.56 -14.59 -48.67
N PRO A 399 26.14 -14.56 -49.96
CA PRO A 399 25.03 -13.71 -50.40
C PRO A 399 23.72 -13.97 -49.63
N GLU A 400 23.42 -15.23 -49.31
CA GLU A 400 22.24 -15.61 -48.53
C GLU A 400 22.33 -15.10 -47.08
N GLU A 401 23.51 -15.19 -46.46
CA GLU A 401 23.75 -14.63 -45.13
C GLU A 401 23.64 -13.10 -45.12
N GLN A 402 24.13 -12.42 -46.17
CA GLN A 402 24.04 -10.97 -46.29
C GLN A 402 22.59 -10.49 -46.41
N GLU A 403 21.77 -11.19 -47.19
CA GLU A 403 20.34 -10.90 -47.33
C GLU A 403 19.58 -11.14 -46.02
N ALA A 404 19.79 -12.31 -45.40
CA ALA A 404 19.15 -12.64 -44.11
C ALA A 404 19.54 -11.65 -43.00
N ARG A 405 20.81 -11.24 -42.97
CA ARG A 405 21.31 -10.21 -42.05
C ARG A 405 20.67 -8.85 -42.32
N ALA A 406 20.52 -8.45 -43.58
CA ALA A 406 19.88 -7.18 -43.93
C ALA A 406 18.41 -7.14 -43.47
N GLN A 407 17.66 -8.22 -43.72
CA GLN A 407 16.27 -8.36 -43.28
C GLN A 407 16.15 -8.35 -41.75
N ALA A 408 17.04 -9.04 -41.04
CA ALA A 408 17.02 -9.06 -39.57
C ALA A 408 17.34 -7.67 -38.98
N ILE A 409 18.28 -6.93 -39.56
CA ILE A 409 18.58 -5.55 -39.13
C ILE A 409 17.36 -4.66 -39.39
N GLU A 410 16.74 -4.74 -40.56
CA GLU A 410 15.59 -3.90 -40.90
C GLU A 410 14.38 -4.18 -39.98
N ALA A 411 14.09 -5.44 -39.70
CA ALA A 411 13.04 -5.84 -38.75
C ALA A 411 13.33 -5.38 -37.32
N ALA A 412 14.56 -5.58 -36.82
CA ALA A 412 14.95 -5.15 -35.47
C ALA A 412 14.92 -3.62 -35.33
N THR A 413 15.38 -2.87 -36.34
CA THR A 413 15.34 -1.41 -36.36
C THR A 413 13.90 -0.89 -36.40
N LEU A 414 13.00 -1.57 -37.10
CA LEU A 414 11.58 -1.22 -37.11
C LEU A 414 10.95 -1.40 -35.72
N GLU A 415 11.25 -2.50 -35.01
CA GLU A 415 10.79 -2.67 -33.63
C GLU A 415 11.43 -1.65 -32.67
N ALA A 416 12.71 -1.35 -32.84
CA ALA A 416 13.39 -0.30 -32.09
C ALA A 416 12.83 1.11 -32.37
N ALA A 417 12.16 1.34 -33.50
CA ALA A 417 11.42 2.58 -33.76
C ALA A 417 10.05 2.59 -33.07
N LYS A 418 9.39 1.43 -32.92
CA LYS A 418 8.06 1.33 -32.32
C LYS A 418 8.07 1.51 -30.80
N VAL A 419 9.10 1.05 -30.11
CA VAL A 419 9.24 1.20 -28.64
C VAL A 419 9.22 2.68 -28.19
N PRO A 420 10.07 3.58 -28.73
CA PRO A 420 10.01 4.99 -28.39
C PRO A 420 8.74 5.69 -28.93
N LEU A 421 8.11 5.20 -30.01
CA LEU A 421 6.82 5.74 -30.47
C LEU A 421 5.69 5.42 -29.48
N GLU A 422 5.69 4.20 -28.95
CA GLU A 422 4.75 3.80 -27.90
C GLU A 422 4.99 4.59 -26.61
N THR A 423 6.25 4.86 -26.27
CA THR A 423 6.61 5.80 -25.19
C THR A 423 6.02 7.19 -25.46
N ALA A 424 6.14 7.72 -26.68
CA ALA A 424 5.57 9.00 -27.08
C ALA A 424 4.04 9.04 -26.90
N ARG A 425 3.31 7.99 -27.31
CA ARG A 425 1.85 7.88 -27.10
C ARG A 425 1.49 7.98 -25.61
N ARG A 426 2.11 7.13 -24.79
CA ARG A 426 1.87 7.08 -23.34
C ARG A 426 2.19 8.42 -22.67
N VAL A 427 3.25 9.10 -23.09
CA VAL A 427 3.62 10.42 -22.57
C VAL A 427 2.59 11.49 -22.95
N VAL A 428 2.00 11.45 -24.14
CA VAL A 428 0.91 12.36 -24.53
C VAL A 428 -0.34 12.11 -23.66
N ASP A 429 -0.65 10.84 -23.36
CA ASP A 429 -1.75 10.51 -22.44
C ASP A 429 -1.48 11.03 -21.02
N VAL A 430 -0.24 10.91 -20.52
CA VAL A 430 0.16 11.51 -19.23
C VAL A 430 -0.02 13.03 -19.25
N LEU A 431 0.35 13.69 -20.34
CA LEU A 431 0.24 15.14 -20.49
C LEU A 431 -1.23 15.59 -20.53
N GLU A 432 -2.13 14.78 -21.07
CA GLU A 432 -3.57 15.02 -21.01
C GLU A 432 -4.09 14.97 -19.57
N LEU A 433 -3.66 13.98 -18.79
CA LEU A 433 -3.97 13.91 -17.35
C LEU A 433 -3.36 15.08 -16.57
N ALA A 434 -2.14 15.51 -16.94
CA ALA A 434 -1.49 16.67 -16.35
C ALA A 434 -2.32 17.95 -16.56
N ALA A 435 -2.89 18.14 -17.75
CA ALA A 435 -3.82 19.23 -18.03
C ALA A 435 -5.09 19.15 -17.16
N GLU A 436 -5.69 17.97 -17.01
CA GLU A 436 -6.88 17.80 -16.17
C GLU A 436 -6.62 18.12 -14.70
N VAL A 437 -5.50 17.65 -14.12
CA VAL A 437 -5.15 17.97 -12.73
C VAL A 437 -4.74 19.43 -12.56
N ALA A 438 -4.16 20.06 -13.59
CA ALA A 438 -3.86 21.48 -13.56
C ALA A 438 -5.14 22.33 -13.54
N GLU A 439 -6.19 21.93 -14.24
CA GLU A 439 -7.48 22.64 -14.29
C GLU A 439 -8.32 22.44 -13.02
N LYS A 440 -8.40 21.19 -12.54
CA LYS A 440 -9.36 20.80 -11.50
C LYS A 440 -8.73 20.52 -10.14
N GLY A 441 -7.44 20.18 -10.12
CA GLY A 441 -6.74 19.65 -8.95
C GLY A 441 -6.44 20.69 -7.86
N ASN A 442 -5.74 20.23 -6.82
CA ASN A 442 -5.33 21.04 -5.68
C ASN A 442 -4.43 22.20 -6.12
N THR A 443 -4.83 23.44 -5.83
CA THR A 443 -4.08 24.65 -6.21
C THR A 443 -2.71 24.72 -5.54
N ASN A 444 -2.54 24.09 -4.37
CA ASN A 444 -1.27 24.07 -3.66
C ASN A 444 -0.26 23.07 -4.25
N ALA A 445 -0.70 22.21 -5.17
CA ALA A 445 0.13 21.24 -5.89
C ALA A 445 0.17 21.56 -7.40
N LEU A 446 -0.21 22.78 -7.77
CA LEU A 446 -0.32 23.17 -9.18
C LEU A 446 1.06 23.32 -9.84
N THR A 447 2.09 23.67 -9.07
CA THR A 447 3.49 23.64 -9.52
C THR A 447 3.91 22.22 -9.90
N ASP A 448 3.47 21.20 -9.15
CA ASP A 448 3.76 19.80 -9.45
C ASP A 448 3.10 19.36 -10.76
N ALA A 449 1.88 19.84 -11.05
CA ALA A 449 1.22 19.62 -12.34
C ALA A 449 1.96 20.30 -13.51
N GLY A 450 2.48 21.51 -13.30
CA GLY A 450 3.35 22.19 -14.27
C GLY A 450 4.66 21.43 -14.53
N THR A 451 5.32 20.96 -13.47
CA THR A 451 6.52 20.11 -13.59
C THR A 451 6.21 18.80 -14.30
N ALA A 452 5.05 18.17 -14.05
CA ALA A 452 4.62 16.98 -14.78
C ALA A 452 4.52 17.27 -16.30
N ALA A 453 3.89 18.38 -16.68
CA ALA A 453 3.78 18.76 -18.08
C ALA A 453 5.13 19.07 -18.73
N ALA A 454 6.05 19.73 -18.01
CA ALA A 454 7.41 19.99 -18.48
C ALA A 454 8.20 18.70 -18.73
N LEU A 455 8.13 17.75 -17.78
CA LEU A 455 8.76 16.44 -17.90
C LEU A 455 8.17 15.62 -19.04
N ALA A 456 6.85 15.62 -19.21
CA ALA A 456 6.19 14.94 -20.33
C ALA A 456 6.64 15.53 -21.68
N LYS A 457 6.74 16.86 -21.80
CA LYS A 457 7.26 17.51 -23.01
C LYS A 457 8.71 17.11 -23.30
N ALA A 458 9.56 17.06 -22.29
CA ALA A 458 10.95 16.63 -22.44
C ALA A 458 11.04 15.15 -22.84
N ALA A 459 10.25 14.28 -22.19
CA ALA A 459 10.15 12.86 -22.49
C ALA A 459 9.69 12.63 -23.95
N LEU A 460 8.66 13.35 -24.41
CA LEU A 460 8.20 13.27 -25.78
C LEU A 460 9.29 13.71 -26.76
N SER A 461 9.97 14.81 -26.49
CA SER A 461 11.05 15.30 -27.34
C SER A 461 12.18 14.27 -27.48
N GLY A 462 12.57 13.62 -26.38
CA GLY A 462 13.57 12.57 -26.39
C GLY A 462 13.11 11.30 -27.10
N ALA A 463 11.87 10.87 -26.86
CA ALA A 463 11.25 9.75 -27.57
C ALA A 463 11.19 10.01 -29.09
N SER A 464 10.77 11.21 -29.51
CA SER A 464 10.74 11.63 -30.92
C SER A 464 12.09 11.52 -31.60
N LEU A 465 13.19 11.91 -30.93
CA LEU A 465 14.54 11.77 -31.49
C LEU A 465 14.91 10.31 -31.73
N ASN A 466 14.54 9.41 -30.80
CA ASN A 466 14.80 7.97 -30.91
C ASN A 466 13.93 7.30 -31.98
N VAL A 467 12.68 7.74 -32.17
CA VAL A 467 11.85 7.29 -33.30
C VAL A 467 12.50 7.72 -34.62
N ARG A 468 12.82 9.00 -34.77
CA ARG A 468 13.35 9.57 -36.01
C ARG A 468 14.66 8.92 -36.43
N ILE A 469 15.61 8.71 -35.51
CA ILE A 469 16.91 8.11 -35.85
C ILE A 469 16.76 6.66 -36.36
N ASN A 470 15.88 5.87 -35.73
CA ASN A 470 15.59 4.51 -36.18
C ASN A 470 14.87 4.51 -37.53
N LEU A 471 13.83 5.35 -37.73
CA LEU A 471 13.12 5.45 -39.00
C LEU A 471 14.01 5.90 -40.16
N THR A 472 14.94 6.84 -39.93
CA THR A 472 15.91 7.26 -40.97
C THR A 472 16.93 6.18 -41.35
N SER A 473 17.08 5.15 -40.50
CA SER A 473 17.98 4.02 -40.75
C SER A 473 17.32 2.89 -41.55
N LEU A 474 16.00 2.92 -41.71
CA LEU A 474 15.23 1.99 -42.56
C LEU A 474 15.38 2.38 -44.04
N ARG A 475 15.53 1.39 -44.92
CA ARG A 475 15.78 1.65 -46.36
C ARG A 475 14.56 1.36 -47.23
N ASN A 476 13.82 0.29 -46.90
CA ASN A 476 12.74 -0.25 -47.72
C ASN A 476 11.47 -0.52 -46.90
N GLU A 477 11.17 0.28 -45.88
CA GLU A 477 10.02 0.04 -45.01
C GLU A 477 8.83 0.96 -45.34
N PRO A 478 7.74 0.45 -45.94
CA PRO A 478 6.56 1.26 -46.28
C PRO A 478 5.87 1.88 -45.07
N SER A 479 5.97 1.27 -43.88
CA SER A 479 5.33 1.81 -42.67
C SER A 479 6.04 3.03 -42.10
N ALA A 480 7.29 3.32 -42.48
CA ALA A 480 8.08 4.40 -41.88
C ALA A 480 7.42 5.78 -42.03
N GLY A 481 6.76 6.04 -43.16
CA GLY A 481 6.01 7.28 -43.38
C GLY A 481 4.83 7.43 -42.42
N ALA A 482 4.03 6.37 -42.26
CA ALA A 482 2.88 6.38 -41.35
C ALA A 482 3.29 6.58 -39.88
N LEU A 483 4.40 5.96 -39.45
CA LEU A 483 4.93 6.15 -38.09
C LEU A 483 5.44 7.58 -37.86
N MET A 484 6.02 8.21 -38.89
CA MET A 484 6.47 9.61 -38.83
C MET A 484 5.30 10.59 -38.78
N ASP A 485 4.24 10.34 -39.54
CA ASP A 485 3.01 11.14 -39.51
C ASP A 485 2.31 11.04 -38.14
N GLU A 486 2.26 9.84 -37.58
CA GLU A 486 1.74 9.62 -36.23
C GLU A 486 2.56 10.38 -35.18
N LEU A 487 3.89 10.27 -35.22
CA LEU A 487 4.76 11.01 -34.31
C LEU A 487 4.50 12.53 -34.38
N THR A 488 4.35 13.06 -35.59
CA THR A 488 4.05 14.48 -35.81
C THR A 488 2.71 14.87 -35.17
N SER A 489 1.68 14.03 -35.33
CA SER A 489 0.38 14.25 -34.69
C SER A 489 0.45 14.25 -33.15
N LEU A 490 1.30 13.39 -32.57
CA LEU A 490 1.55 13.36 -31.13
C LEU A 490 2.23 14.63 -30.64
N GLU A 491 3.24 15.12 -31.37
CA GLU A 491 3.94 16.39 -31.08
C GLU A 491 2.97 17.59 -31.11
N ASP A 492 2.11 17.68 -32.12
CA ASP A 492 1.10 18.73 -32.23
C ASP A 492 0.08 18.68 -31.09
N ARG A 493 -0.39 17.48 -30.74
CA ARG A 493 -1.31 17.28 -29.60
C ARG A 493 -0.66 17.68 -28.29
N ALA A 494 0.61 17.34 -28.09
CA ALA A 494 1.36 17.71 -26.90
C ALA A 494 1.53 19.22 -26.77
N ALA A 495 1.83 19.92 -27.88
CA ALA A 495 1.93 21.38 -27.86
C ALA A 495 0.64 22.05 -27.37
N MET A 496 -0.52 21.57 -27.84
CA MET A 496 -1.82 22.07 -27.38
C MET A 496 -2.07 21.78 -25.89
N LEU A 497 -1.70 20.59 -25.40
CA LEU A 497 -1.90 20.21 -24.00
C LEU A 497 -0.99 21.00 -23.05
N VAL A 498 0.26 21.28 -23.44
CA VAL A 498 1.17 22.15 -22.68
C VAL A 498 0.59 23.55 -22.52
N GLU A 499 0.03 24.13 -23.59
CA GLU A 499 -0.65 25.43 -23.51
C GLU A 499 -1.89 25.39 -22.61
N ARG A 500 -2.62 24.28 -22.60
CA ARG A 500 -3.75 24.06 -21.67
C ARG A 500 -3.29 24.11 -20.21
N VAL A 501 -2.17 23.45 -19.89
CA VAL A 501 -1.57 23.49 -18.55
C VAL A 501 -1.11 24.91 -18.20
N ARG A 502 -0.39 25.59 -19.10
CA ARG A 502 0.08 26.97 -18.88
C ARG A 502 -1.08 27.92 -18.59
N THR A 503 -2.16 27.82 -19.36
CA THR A 503 -3.37 28.62 -19.17
C THR A 503 -4.02 28.33 -17.81
N ALA A 504 -4.19 27.05 -17.46
CA ALA A 504 -4.72 26.65 -16.16
C ALA A 504 -3.85 27.18 -14.99
N MET A 505 -2.53 27.20 -15.15
CA MET A 505 -1.61 27.78 -14.16
C MET A 505 -1.75 29.30 -14.07
N GLN A 506 -1.79 29.99 -15.21
CA GLN A 506 -1.97 31.44 -15.25
C GLN A 506 -3.28 31.86 -14.57
N ASP A 507 -4.38 31.17 -14.85
CA ASP A 507 -5.70 31.50 -14.32
C ASP A 507 -5.83 31.21 -12.81
N ARG A 508 -5.13 30.17 -12.32
CA ARG A 508 -5.34 29.68 -10.94
C ARG A 508 -4.31 30.16 -9.92
N VAL A 509 -3.08 30.47 -10.34
CA VAL A 509 -1.98 30.93 -9.44
C VAL A 509 -1.22 32.16 -9.93
N GLY A 510 -1.53 32.66 -11.13
CA GLY A 510 -0.96 33.89 -11.70
C GLY A 510 0.18 33.66 -12.69
N PRO A 511 0.55 34.70 -13.48
CA PRO A 511 1.39 34.57 -14.67
C PRO A 511 2.86 34.21 -14.39
N ALA A 512 3.36 34.43 -13.18
CA ALA A 512 4.75 34.15 -12.82
C ALA A 512 5.09 32.65 -12.85
N LEU A 513 4.09 31.78 -12.72
CA LEU A 513 4.27 30.32 -12.67
C LEU A 513 3.90 29.61 -13.99
N ALA A 514 3.48 30.36 -15.02
CA ALA A 514 3.05 29.80 -16.30
C ALA A 514 4.15 29.75 -17.38
N GLN A 515 5.41 30.05 -17.03
CA GLN A 515 6.55 30.15 -17.97
C GLN A 515 7.44 28.89 -17.88
N PHE A 516 7.09 27.81 -18.58
CA PHE A 516 7.95 26.63 -18.77
C PHE A 516 7.66 25.95 -20.11
#